data_AF-A0A6L7X6I2-F1
#
_entry.id   AF-A0A6L7X6I2-F1
#
_cell.length_a   1.000
_cell.length_b   1.000
_cell.length_c   1.000
_cell.angle_alpha   90.00
_cell.angle_beta   90.00
_cell.angle_gamma   90.00
#
_symmetry.space_group_name_H-M   'P 1'
#
loop_
_entity.id
_entity.type
_entity.pdbx_description
1 polymer ?
#
loop_
_entity_poly.entity_id
_entity_poly.type
_entity_poly.pdbx_seq_one_letter_code
_entity_poly.pdbx_strand_id
1 'polypeptide(L)'
;MDDLTQTISNLVGILLGLVGVVGVGYFIYGAYMYLTASGAPNQMERGKSAMMTALAGIVLALVAYGVVELVMNAVVGSPVDPTVPNPSGGDDGDG
;
A
#
# COMPACT_ATOMS: atom_id res chain seq x y z
N MET A 1 -5.65 -11.10 20.24
CA MET A 1 -5.02 -11.41 18.93
C MET A 1 -4.63 -10.12 18.20
N ASP A 2 -5.03 -8.98 18.73
CA ASP A 2 -4.87 -7.64 18.17
C ASP A 2 -3.43 -7.14 18.20
N ASP A 3 -2.61 -7.60 19.16
CA ASP A 3 -1.20 -7.21 19.26
C ASP A 3 -0.37 -7.59 18.02
N LEU A 4 -0.67 -8.74 17.38
CA LEU A 4 0.03 -9.16 16.17
C LEU A 4 -0.33 -8.26 14.98
N THR A 5 -1.63 -8.01 14.79
CA THR A 5 -2.14 -7.14 13.73
C THR A 5 -1.65 -5.71 13.91
N GLN A 6 -1.62 -5.22 15.14
CA GLN A 6 -1.13 -3.88 15.47
C GLN A 6 0.39 -3.76 15.27
N THR A 7 1.16 -4.78 15.64
CA THR A 7 2.61 -4.81 15.41
C THR A 7 2.94 -4.83 13.91
N ILE A 8 2.23 -5.66 13.14
CA ILE A 8 2.40 -5.74 11.69
C ILE A 8 1.97 -4.43 11.03
N SER A 9 0.84 -3.86 11.41
CA SER A 9 0.35 -2.60 10.85
C SER A 9 1.31 -1.44 11.14
N ASN A 10 1.86 -1.36 12.35
CA ASN A 10 2.82 -0.34 12.73
C ASN A 10 4.17 -0.51 11.99
N LEU A 11 4.64 -1.76 11.85
CA LEU A 11 5.85 -2.07 11.08
C LEU A 11 5.70 -1.75 9.59
N VAL A 12 4.58 -2.15 9.00
CA VAL A 12 4.24 -1.84 7.60
C VAL A 12 4.10 -0.33 7.42
N GLY A 13 3.47 0.39 8.35
CA GLY A 13 3.36 1.85 8.32
C GLY A 13 4.72 2.54 8.31
N ILE A 14 5.65 2.10 9.14
CA ILE A 14 7.03 2.62 9.19
C ILE A 14 7.79 2.31 7.89
N LEU A 15 7.68 1.08 7.38
CA LEU A 15 8.34 0.68 6.14
C LEU A 15 7.77 1.41 4.91
N LEU A 16 6.45 1.53 4.81
CA LEU A 16 5.79 2.31 3.75
C LEU A 16 6.12 3.79 3.85
N GLY A 17 6.19 4.36 5.05
CA GLY A 17 6.58 5.75 5.25
C GLY A 17 8.02 6.01 4.78
N LEU A 18 8.95 5.13 5.14
CA LEU A 18 10.35 5.22 4.71
C LEU A 18 10.49 5.06 3.20
N VAL A 19 9.84 4.04 2.61
CA VAL A 19 9.84 3.80 1.17
C VAL A 19 9.16 4.93 0.40
N GLY A 20 8.07 5.50 0.94
CA GLY A 20 7.37 6.65 0.37
C GLY A 20 8.24 7.89 0.32
N VAL A 21 8.92 8.24 1.42
CA VAL A 21 9.84 9.38 1.47
C VAL A 21 11.03 9.21 0.54
N VAL A 22 11.65 8.02 0.53
CA VAL A 22 12.77 7.71 -0.37
C VAL A 22 12.33 7.72 -1.83
N GLY A 23 11.15 7.18 -2.13
CA GLY A 23 10.56 7.16 -3.47
C GLY A 23 10.27 8.56 -4.01
N VAL A 24 9.65 9.43 -3.21
CA VAL A 24 9.40 10.83 -3.57
C VAL A 24 10.71 11.60 -3.74
N GLY A 25 11.70 11.38 -2.88
CA GLY A 25 13.03 11.99 -3.00
C GLY A 25 13.72 11.63 -4.33
N TYR A 26 13.69 10.36 -4.71
CA TYR A 26 14.25 9.90 -5.99
C TYR A 26 13.46 10.42 -7.19
N PHE A 27 12.13 10.52 -7.08
CA PHE A 27 11.28 11.08 -8.12
C PHE A 27 11.65 12.54 -8.42
N ILE A 28 11.81 13.37 -7.38
CA ILE A 28 12.21 14.78 -7.53
C ILE A 28 13.59 14.90 -8.17
N TYR A 29 14.55 14.06 -7.77
CA TYR A 29 15.89 14.06 -8.35
C TYR A 29 15.88 13.71 -9.85
N GLY A 30 15.10 12.69 -10.25
CA GLY A 30 14.91 12.32 -11.64
C GLY A 30 14.20 13.40 -12.47
N ALA A 31 13.19 14.05 -11.88
CA ALA A 31 12.44 15.14 -12.52
C ALA A 31 13.33 16.37 -12.79
N TYR A 32 14.17 16.76 -11.82
CA TYR A 32 15.12 17.86 -11.99
C TYR A 32 16.14 17.60 -13.11
N MET A 33 16.64 16.37 -13.19
CA MET A 33 17.58 15.98 -14.24
C MET A 33 16.93 15.95 -15.63
N TYR A 34 15.66 15.56 -15.72
CA TYR A 34 14.88 15.62 -16.95
C TYR A 34 14.68 17.06 -17.45
N LEU A 35 14.29 17.97 -16.54
CA LEU A 35 14.02 19.37 -16.90
C LEU A 35 15.31 20.11 -17.32
N THR A 36 16.46 19.75 -16.75
CA THR A 36 17.75 20.37 -17.06
C THR A 36 18.39 19.83 -18.37
N ALA A 37 17.88 18.73 -18.91
CA ALA A 37 18.41 18.05 -20.10
C ALA A 37 18.04 18.72 -21.45
N SER A 38 17.42 19.90 -21.44
CA SER A 38 16.68 20.56 -22.55
C SER A 38 17.49 21.05 -23.77
N GLY A 39 18.53 20.34 -24.22
CA GLY A 39 19.36 20.82 -25.34
C GLY A 39 20.17 19.79 -26.13
N ALA A 40 20.25 18.53 -25.72
CA ALA A 40 20.97 17.50 -26.49
C ALA A 40 20.07 16.29 -26.78
N PRO A 41 20.01 15.77 -28.02
CA PRO A 41 19.15 14.62 -28.37
C PRO A 41 19.45 13.37 -27.54
N ASN A 42 20.71 13.16 -27.15
CA ASN A 42 21.13 12.08 -26.23
C ASN A 42 20.54 12.27 -24.81
N GLN A 43 20.32 13.52 -24.40
CA GLN A 43 19.70 13.86 -23.11
C GLN A 43 18.17 13.74 -23.16
N MET A 44 17.54 13.89 -24.33
CA MET A 44 16.11 13.61 -24.52
C MET A 44 15.78 12.12 -24.37
N GLU A 45 16.61 11.25 -24.96
CA GLU A 45 16.44 9.79 -24.85
C GLU A 45 16.67 9.31 -23.41
N ARG A 46 17.71 9.82 -22.76
CA ARG A 46 17.96 9.60 -21.32
C ARG A 46 16.84 10.15 -20.44
N GLY A 47 16.34 11.33 -20.77
CA GLY A 47 15.21 11.93 -20.08
C GLY A 47 13.95 11.07 -20.20
N LYS A 48 13.64 10.56 -21.39
CA LYS A 48 12.46 9.70 -21.61
C LYS A 48 12.53 8.42 -20.78
N SER A 49 13.70 7.80 -20.70
CA SER A 49 13.94 6.65 -19.81
C SER A 49 13.76 7.04 -18.34
N ALA A 50 14.32 8.17 -17.90
CA ALA A 50 14.17 8.66 -16.53
C ALA A 50 12.70 8.94 -16.17
N MET A 51 11.92 9.51 -17.09
CA MET A 51 10.48 9.70 -16.93
C MET A 51 9.74 8.37 -16.81
N MET A 52 10.07 7.36 -17.64
CA MET A 52 9.46 6.03 -17.52
C MET A 52 9.79 5.37 -16.18
N THR A 53 11.03 5.51 -15.68
CA THR A 53 11.42 4.99 -14.36
C THR A 53 10.71 5.73 -13.22
N ALA A 54 10.56 7.05 -13.33
CA ALA A 54 9.83 7.88 -12.37
C ALA A 54 8.32 7.53 -12.35
N LEU A 55 7.72 7.32 -13.53
CA LEU A 55 6.33 6.86 -13.66
C LEU A 55 6.15 5.45 -13.08
N ALA A 56 7.10 4.55 -13.34
CA ALA A 56 7.09 3.21 -12.77
C ALA A 56 7.15 3.23 -11.23
N GLY A 57 7.91 4.16 -10.64
CA GLY A 57 7.93 4.37 -9.18
C GLY A 57 6.58 4.81 -8.61
N ILE A 58 5.89 5.74 -9.27
CA ILE A 58 4.54 6.18 -8.87
C ILE A 58 3.56 5.01 -8.97
N VAL A 59 3.56 4.29 -10.10
CA VAL A 59 2.66 3.14 -10.30
C VAL A 59 2.94 2.04 -9.28
N LEU A 60 4.21 1.75 -8.97
CA LEU A 60 4.59 0.77 -7.96
C LEU A 60 4.08 1.14 -6.56
N ALA A 61 4.15 2.43 -6.19
CA ALA A 61 3.61 2.92 -4.92
C ALA A 61 2.09 2.76 -4.83
N LEU A 62 1.37 3.06 -5.92
CA LEU A 62 -0.09 2.89 -6.01
C LEU A 62 -0.49 1.41 -5.91
N VAL A 63 0.25 0.52 -6.60
CA VAL A 63 0.00 -0.93 -6.53
C VAL A 63 0.29 -1.47 -5.13
N ALA A 64 1.38 -1.04 -4.49
CA ALA A 64 1.72 -1.44 -3.13
C ALA A 64 0.62 -1.08 -2.13
N TYR A 65 0.02 0.11 -2.24
CA TYR A 65 -1.10 0.52 -1.39
C TYR A 65 -2.33 -0.41 -1.57
N GLY A 66 -2.72 -0.70 -2.81
CA GLY A 66 -3.86 -1.59 -3.08
C GLY A 66 -3.65 -3.03 -2.59
N VAL A 67 -2.42 -3.54 -2.64
CA VAL A 67 -2.08 -4.88 -2.11
C VAL A 67 -2.23 -4.94 -0.59
N VAL A 68 -1.84 -3.89 0.15
CA VAL A 68 -2.01 -3.85 1.61
C VAL A 68 -3.49 -3.89 2.00
N GLU A 69 -4.32 -3.13 1.29
CA GLU A 69 -5.76 -3.06 1.54
C GLU A 69 -6.46 -4.40 1.22
N LEU A 70 -6.02 -5.07 0.15
CA LEU A 70 -6.47 -6.43 -0.19
C LEU A 70 -6.13 -7.45 0.92
N VAL A 71 -4.90 -7.41 1.43
CA VAL A 71 -4.46 -8.34 2.49
C VAL A 71 -5.20 -8.07 3.81
N MET A 72 -5.41 -6.81 4.18
CA MET A 72 -6.21 -6.44 5.36
C MET A 72 -7.63 -7.00 5.23
N ASN A 73 -8.27 -6.80 4.08
CA ASN A 73 -9.62 -7.30 3.85
C ASN A 73 -9.69 -8.84 3.83
N ALA A 74 -8.70 -9.51 3.23
CA ALA A 74 -8.64 -10.97 3.17
C ALA A 74 -8.40 -11.62 4.56
N VAL A 75 -7.66 -10.94 5.44
CA VAL A 75 -7.32 -11.46 6.78
C VAL A 75 -8.38 -11.10 7.83
N VAL A 76 -8.98 -9.91 7.74
CA VAL A 76 -10.05 -9.46 8.66
C VAL A 76 -11.44 -9.95 8.21
N GLY A 77 -11.55 -10.45 6.98
CA GLY A 77 -12.78 -10.96 6.37
C GLY A 77 -13.29 -12.27 6.98
N SER A 78 -13.90 -12.17 8.15
CA SER A 78 -15.12 -12.92 8.48
C SER A 78 -15.98 -12.02 9.36
N PRO A 79 -16.93 -11.27 8.77
CA PRO A 79 -17.97 -10.60 9.52
C PRO A 79 -18.72 -11.68 10.31
N VAL A 80 -18.48 -11.77 11.62
CA VAL A 80 -19.38 -12.47 12.53
C VAL A 80 -20.63 -11.62 12.55
N ASP A 81 -21.64 -12.04 11.79
CA ASP A 81 -22.95 -11.40 11.73
C ASP A 81 -23.55 -11.40 13.15
N PRO A 82 -23.65 -10.25 13.83
CA PRO A 82 -24.21 -10.20 15.18
C PRO A 82 -25.73 -10.45 15.18
N THR A 83 -26.37 -10.61 14.01
CA THR A 83 -27.81 -10.84 13.88
C THR A 83 -28.21 -12.31 13.84
N VAL A 84 -27.26 -13.26 13.81
CA VAL A 84 -27.59 -14.67 14.09
C VAL A 84 -27.68 -14.86 15.61
N PRO A 85 -28.88 -15.12 16.17
CA PRO A 85 -29.02 -15.40 17.59
C PRO A 85 -28.27 -16.69 17.91
N ASN A 86 -27.41 -16.64 18.94
CA ASN A 86 -26.66 -17.78 19.43
C ASN A 86 -27.62 -18.93 19.82
N PRO A 87 -27.60 -20.10 19.16
CA PRO A 87 -28.53 -21.19 19.46
C PRO A 87 -28.17 -21.96 20.77
N SER A 88 -27.39 -21.37 21.67
CA SER A 88 -26.96 -22.03 22.93
C SER A 88 -27.80 -21.65 24.15
N GLY A 89 -28.98 -21.06 23.97
CA GLY A 89 -29.97 -21.00 25.03
C GLY A 89 -30.66 -22.36 25.13
N GLY A 90 -30.30 -23.14 26.14
CA GLY A 90 -30.91 -24.44 26.41
C GLY A 90 -32.43 -24.36 26.39
N ASP A 91 -33.04 -25.31 25.68
CA ASP A 91 -34.39 -25.81 25.92
C ASP A 91 -34.41 -26.47 27.33
N ASP A 92 -34.21 -25.65 28.37
CA ASP A 92 -34.30 -26.05 29.77
C ASP A 92 -35.72 -25.75 30.27
N GLY A 93 -36.66 -26.58 29.81
CA GLY A 93 -37.93 -26.85 30.49
C GLY A 93 -39.04 -25.80 30.41
N ASP A 94 -40.19 -26.19 29.84
CA ASP A 94 -41.48 -26.10 30.54
C ASP A 94 -42.59 -26.76 29.69
N GLY A 95 -43.19 -27.84 30.24
CA GLY A 95 -44.30 -28.61 29.65
C GLY A 95 -44.38 -30.04 30.14
#